data_AF-A0A5C7VBJ1-F1
#
_entry.id   AF-A0A5C7VBJ1-F1
#
_cell.length_a   1.000
_cell.length_b   1.000
_cell.length_c   1.000
_cell.angle_alpha   90.00
_cell.angle_beta   90.00
_cell.angle_gamma   90.00
#
_symmetry.space_group_name_H-M   'P 1'
#
loop_
_entity.id
_entity.type
_entity.pdbx_description
1 polymer ?
#
loop_
_entity_poly.entity_id
_entity_poly.type
_entity_poly.pdbx_seq_one_letter_code
_entity_poly.pdbx_strand_id
1 'polypeptide(L)'
;MPGPTERRLLTLALNVMLAVAILAAGVLAWRFAGGPPPDGPPGVRVARLPPGSFVWASAPDDPRYLPDGLRAQDAGRLALLLLRERDGSLRAFYLPRQGGRASVPAAASPAVAGIPCEDMAPDFGRGDIACRQTSAGFDFAARHRWSLQGRALSPGTPDLYAVPGQELDGDWLPQALRR
;
A
#
# COMPACT_ATOMS: atom_id res chain seq x y z
N MET A 1 -13.47 -55.48 -22.56
CA MET A 1 -12.13 -55.00 -22.98
C MET A 1 -12.35 -53.85 -23.94
N PRO A 2 -11.84 -52.64 -23.68
CA PRO A 2 -12.09 -51.48 -24.54
C PRO A 2 -11.48 -51.69 -25.92
N GLY A 3 -12.24 -51.36 -26.96
CA GLY A 3 -11.86 -51.56 -28.35
C GLY A 3 -10.69 -50.66 -28.79
N PRO A 4 -9.98 -50.99 -29.88
CA PRO A 4 -8.81 -50.23 -30.34
C PRO A 4 -9.09 -48.73 -30.61
N THR A 5 -10.32 -48.38 -30.98
CA THR A 5 -10.82 -47.00 -31.16
C THR A 5 -10.99 -46.25 -29.84
N GLU A 6 -11.47 -46.93 -28.80
CA GLU A 6 -11.72 -46.38 -27.47
C GLU A 6 -10.40 -46.05 -26.75
N ARG A 7 -9.39 -46.92 -26.91
CA ARG A 7 -8.03 -46.67 -26.46
C ARG A 7 -7.41 -45.44 -27.14
N ARG A 8 -7.62 -45.27 -28.46
CA ARG A 8 -7.12 -44.08 -29.19
C ARG A 8 -7.76 -42.79 -28.69
N LEU A 9 -9.07 -42.79 -28.42
CA LEU A 9 -9.78 -41.61 -27.90
C LEU A 9 -9.29 -41.22 -26.50
N LEU A 10 -9.06 -42.20 -25.62
CA LEU A 10 -8.51 -41.97 -24.29
C LEU A 10 -7.10 -41.38 -24.33
N THR A 11 -6.22 -41.90 -25.18
CA THR A 11 -4.86 -41.35 -25.33
C THR A 11 -4.88 -39.93 -25.89
N LEU A 12 -5.79 -39.64 -26.82
CA LEU A 12 -5.92 -38.32 -27.42
C LEU A 12 -6.44 -37.30 -26.40
N ALA A 13 -7.43 -37.68 -25.58
CA ALA A 13 -7.93 -36.84 -24.48
C ALA A 13 -6.85 -36.56 -23.44
N LEU A 14 -6.04 -37.56 -23.07
CA LEU A 14 -4.94 -37.40 -22.12
C LEU A 14 -3.88 -36.42 -22.65
N ASN A 15 -3.51 -36.54 -23.92
CA ASN A 15 -2.54 -35.65 -24.55
C ASN A 15 -3.04 -34.20 -24.62
N VAL A 16 -4.33 -33.99 -24.89
CA VAL A 16 -4.93 -32.65 -24.87
C VAL A 16 -4.90 -32.06 -23.45
N MET A 17 -5.29 -32.83 -22.43
CA MET A 17 -5.23 -32.37 -21.03
C MET A 17 -3.80 -32.03 -20.61
N LEU A 18 -2.81 -32.83 -21.01
CA LEU A 18 -1.41 -32.58 -20.72
C LEU A 18 -0.90 -31.30 -21.41
N ALA A 19 -1.27 -31.08 -22.67
CA ALA A 19 -0.92 -29.87 -23.41
C ALA A 19 -1.50 -28.62 -22.75
N VAL A 20 -2.75 -28.69 -22.27
CA VAL A 20 -3.40 -27.60 -21.53
C VAL A 20 -2.67 -27.35 -20.20
N ALA A 21 -2.30 -28.39 -19.46
CA ALA A 21 -1.57 -28.25 -18.21
C ALA A 21 -0.19 -27.60 -18.41
N ILE A 22 0.53 -27.98 -19.46
CA ILE A 22 1.83 -27.38 -19.83
C ILE A 22 1.66 -25.92 -20.21
N LEU A 23 0.64 -25.58 -21.00
CA LEU A 23 0.31 -24.19 -21.34
C LEU A 23 -0.02 -23.35 -20.10
N ALA A 24 -0.84 -23.87 -19.20
CA ALA A 24 -1.19 -23.19 -17.95
C ALA A 24 0.04 -22.97 -17.07
N ALA A 25 0.90 -23.99 -16.92
CA ALA A 25 2.16 -23.88 -16.18
C ALA A 25 3.12 -22.87 -16.83
N GLY A 26 3.19 -22.84 -18.17
CA GLY A 26 3.99 -21.88 -18.93
C GLY A 26 3.51 -20.44 -18.73
N VAL A 27 2.19 -20.21 -18.75
CA VAL A 27 1.60 -18.88 -18.48
C VAL A 27 1.89 -18.43 -17.05
N LEU A 28 1.74 -19.33 -16.07
CA LEU A 28 2.06 -19.06 -14.67
C LEU A 28 3.56 -18.77 -14.48
N ALA A 29 4.43 -19.55 -15.10
CA ALA A 29 5.88 -19.34 -15.06
C ALA A 29 6.28 -18.01 -15.72
N TRP A 30 5.67 -17.64 -16.84
CA TRP A 30 5.92 -16.36 -17.52
C TRP A 30 5.47 -15.16 -16.68
N ARG A 31 4.30 -15.24 -16.04
CA ARG A 31 3.81 -14.24 -15.08
C ARG A 31 4.76 -14.06 -13.89
N PHE A 32 5.36 -15.14 -13.40
CA PHE A 32 6.33 -15.10 -12.30
C PHE A 32 7.72 -14.62 -12.74
N ALA A 33 8.19 -15.04 -13.92
CA ALA A 33 9.52 -14.71 -14.43
C ALA A 33 9.61 -13.29 -14.99
N GLY A 34 8.50 -12.73 -15.47
CA GLY A 34 8.45 -11.37 -16.03
C GLY A 34 8.79 -10.27 -15.03
N GLY A 35 8.76 -10.56 -13.73
CA GLY A 35 8.96 -9.56 -12.67
C GLY A 35 7.94 -8.41 -12.76
N PRO A 36 8.00 -7.44 -11.83
CA PRO A 36 7.29 -6.19 -12.02
C PRO A 36 7.81 -5.51 -13.29
N PRO A 37 6.95 -4.95 -14.16
CA PRO A 37 7.42 -4.20 -15.32
C PRO A 37 8.37 -3.09 -14.85
N PRO A 38 9.53 -2.90 -15.52
CA PRO A 38 10.53 -1.90 -15.11
C PRO A 38 10.00 -0.47 -15.14
N ASP A 39 8.92 -0.22 -15.90
CA ASP A 39 8.21 1.06 -16.02
C ASP A 39 6.86 1.07 -15.27
N GLY A 40 6.59 0.07 -14.42
CA GLY A 40 5.36 -0.02 -13.64
C GLY A 40 5.30 0.98 -12.49
N PRO A 41 4.09 1.35 -12.00
CA PRO A 41 3.97 2.18 -10.81
C PRO A 41 4.69 1.52 -9.63
N PRO A 42 5.41 2.29 -8.80
CA PRO A 42 6.11 1.74 -7.65
C PRO A 42 5.10 1.12 -6.68
N GLY A 43 5.14 -0.21 -6.56
CA GLY A 43 4.19 -0.98 -5.75
C GLY A 43 4.69 -1.24 -4.34
N VAL A 44 3.76 -1.39 -3.41
CA VAL A 44 4.03 -1.89 -2.05
C VAL A 44 3.37 -3.24 -1.87
N ARG A 45 4.14 -4.26 -1.48
CA ARG A 45 3.62 -5.62 -1.28
C ARG A 45 2.67 -5.65 -0.08
N VAL A 46 1.39 -5.93 -0.34
CA VAL A 46 0.31 -5.99 0.66
C VAL A 46 -0.38 -7.36 0.75
N ALA A 47 0.07 -8.34 -0.03
CA ALA A 47 -0.48 -9.70 -0.04
C ALA A 47 -0.44 -10.38 1.34
N ARG A 48 0.52 -9.99 2.19
CA ARG A 48 0.69 -10.52 3.55
C ARG A 48 0.23 -9.54 4.62
N LEU A 49 -0.41 -8.43 4.27
CA LEU A 49 -0.92 -7.45 5.21
C LEU A 49 -2.31 -7.90 5.69
N PRO A 50 -2.45 -8.43 6.92
CA PRO A 50 -3.73 -8.94 7.40
C PRO A 50 -4.77 -7.81 7.63
N PRO A 51 -6.08 -8.12 7.64
CA PRO A 51 -7.09 -7.14 8.05
C PRO A 51 -6.84 -6.61 9.47
N GLY A 52 -7.07 -5.31 9.67
CA GLY A 52 -6.76 -4.64 10.95
C GLY A 52 -5.26 -4.46 11.20
N SER A 53 -4.46 -4.28 10.15
CA SER A 53 -3.02 -4.03 10.26
C SER A 53 -2.55 -2.95 9.28
N PHE A 54 -1.30 -2.52 9.43
CA PHE A 54 -0.72 -1.46 8.62
C PHE A 54 0.76 -1.71 8.35
N VAL A 55 1.29 -1.01 7.36
CA VAL A 55 2.71 -1.00 7.02
C VAL A 55 3.13 0.42 6.63
N TRP A 56 4.37 0.76 7.00
CA TRP A 56 5.04 1.96 6.53
C TRP A 56 5.90 1.63 5.32
N ALA A 57 5.79 2.46 4.29
CA ALA A 57 6.62 2.42 3.10
C ALA A 57 7.23 3.80 2.83
N SER A 58 8.22 3.83 1.94
CA SER A 58 8.71 5.09 1.37
C SER A 58 7.73 5.59 0.32
N ALA A 59 7.63 6.91 0.19
CA ALA A 59 6.91 7.47 -0.95
C ALA A 59 7.66 7.17 -2.26
N PRO A 60 6.93 7.02 -3.38
CA PRO A 60 7.49 7.00 -4.72
C PRO A 60 8.45 8.16 -4.98
N ASP A 61 9.57 7.89 -5.62
CA ASP A 61 10.55 8.87 -6.09
C ASP A 61 10.17 9.50 -7.44
N ASP A 62 9.19 8.93 -8.15
CA ASP A 62 8.61 9.53 -9.35
C ASP A 62 7.58 10.63 -9.00
N PRO A 63 7.77 11.87 -9.51
CA PRO A 63 6.91 13.01 -9.20
C PRO A 63 5.45 12.85 -9.66
N ARG A 64 5.15 11.94 -10.60
CA ARG A 64 3.78 11.66 -11.05
C ARG A 64 2.88 11.14 -9.93
N TYR A 65 3.46 10.50 -8.91
CA TYR A 65 2.74 9.93 -7.76
C TYR A 65 2.79 10.82 -6.51
N LEU A 66 3.39 12.01 -6.61
CA LEU A 66 3.53 12.95 -5.50
C LEU A 66 2.46 14.07 -5.57
N PRO A 67 1.96 14.55 -4.42
CA PRO A 67 1.06 15.71 -4.33
C PRO A 67 1.61 16.93 -5.07
N ASP A 68 0.76 17.73 -5.69
CA ASP A 68 1.15 18.90 -6.47
C ASP A 68 2.15 19.82 -5.75
N GLY A 69 3.10 20.36 -6.53
CA GLY A 69 4.18 21.21 -6.01
C GLY A 69 5.38 20.45 -5.45
N LEU A 70 5.28 19.15 -5.19
CA LEU A 70 6.40 18.33 -4.73
C LEU A 70 7.22 17.76 -5.89
N ARG A 71 8.55 17.69 -5.69
CA ARG A 71 9.51 17.15 -6.66
C ARG A 71 10.00 15.78 -6.20
N ALA A 72 10.68 15.04 -7.08
CA ALA A 72 11.29 13.75 -6.76
C ALA A 72 12.15 13.79 -5.48
N GLN A 73 12.95 14.85 -5.31
CA GLN A 73 13.78 15.09 -4.12
C GLN A 73 12.99 15.22 -2.81
N ASP A 74 11.70 15.58 -2.88
CA ASP A 74 10.83 15.72 -1.71
C ASP A 74 10.23 14.37 -1.27
N ALA A 75 10.34 13.31 -2.08
CA ALA A 75 9.82 11.97 -1.74
C ALA A 75 10.40 11.44 -0.42
N GLY A 76 11.69 11.68 -0.17
CA GLY A 76 12.34 11.27 1.08
C GLY A 76 11.80 11.98 2.33
N ARG A 77 11.05 13.07 2.15
CA ARG A 77 10.37 13.83 3.22
C ARG A 77 8.96 13.33 3.47
N LEU A 78 8.53 12.26 2.79
CA LEU A 78 7.22 11.66 2.94
C LEU A 78 7.35 10.21 3.41
N ALA A 79 6.45 9.82 4.30
CA ALA A 79 6.18 8.44 4.66
C ALA A 79 4.82 8.05 4.08
N LEU A 80 4.74 6.86 3.48
CA LEU A 80 3.50 6.29 2.99
C LEU A 80 2.97 5.31 4.05
N LEU A 81 1.82 5.62 4.63
CA LEU A 81 1.08 4.70 5.49
C LEU A 81 0.11 3.92 4.63
N LEU A 82 0.20 2.59 4.61
CA LEU A 82 -0.86 1.73 4.10
C LEU A 82 -1.52 1.01 5.28
N LEU A 83 -2.84 1.06 5.35
CA LEU A 83 -3.60 0.30 6.34
C LEU A 83 -4.66 -0.55 5.64
N ARG A 84 -4.84 -1.77 6.15
CA ARG A 84 -5.94 -2.65 5.77
C ARG A 84 -6.95 -2.64 6.91
N GLU A 85 -8.14 -2.11 6.64
CA GLU A 85 -9.23 -2.13 7.60
C GLU A 85 -9.73 -3.56 7.84
N ARG A 86 -10.59 -3.75 8.85
CA ARG A 86 -11.11 -5.07 9.23
C ARG A 86 -12.01 -5.70 8.16
N ASP A 87 -12.63 -4.87 7.33
CA ASP A 87 -13.41 -5.31 6.17
C ASP A 87 -12.52 -5.70 4.96
N GLY A 88 -11.20 -5.58 5.10
CA GLY A 88 -10.23 -5.89 4.05
C GLY A 88 -9.90 -4.73 3.12
N SER A 89 -10.59 -3.59 3.24
CA SER A 89 -10.33 -2.40 2.42
C SER A 89 -8.95 -1.82 2.70
N LEU A 90 -8.24 -1.41 1.65
CA LEU A 90 -6.94 -0.75 1.76
C LEU A 90 -7.10 0.76 1.63
N ARG A 91 -6.35 1.47 2.47
CA ARG A 91 -6.18 2.92 2.39
C ARG A 91 -4.73 3.28 2.49
N ALA A 92 -4.39 4.38 1.85
CA ALA A 92 -3.04 4.91 1.87
C ALA A 92 -3.05 6.42 2.18
N PHE A 93 -2.07 6.87 2.95
CA PHE A 93 -1.91 8.27 3.33
C PHE A 93 -0.45 8.70 3.25
N TYR A 94 -0.19 9.91 2.75
CA TYR A 94 1.11 10.55 2.91
C TYR A 94 1.15 11.30 4.23
N LEU A 95 2.21 11.06 4.99
CA LEU A 95 2.55 11.82 6.19
C LEU A 95 3.96 12.39 6.02
N PRO A 96 4.27 13.55 6.63
CA PRO A 96 5.61 14.08 6.61
C PRO A 96 6.57 13.15 7.35
N ARG A 97 7.80 13.07 6.87
CA ARG A 97 8.89 12.27 7.46
C ARG A 97 9.97 13.19 8.01
N GLN A 98 10.33 13.00 9.27
CA GLN A 98 11.45 13.68 9.96
C GLN A 98 12.30 12.64 10.67
N GLY A 99 13.63 12.75 10.58
CA GLY A 99 14.54 11.80 11.25
C GLY A 99 14.32 10.34 10.86
N GLY A 100 13.83 10.09 9.64
CA GLY A 100 13.52 8.75 9.12
C GLY A 100 12.17 8.18 9.58
N ARG A 101 11.37 8.90 10.37
CA ARG A 101 10.06 8.45 10.89
C ARG A 101 8.94 9.37 10.45
N ALA A 102 7.71 8.86 10.42
CA ALA A 102 6.53 9.67 10.18
C ALA A 102 6.33 10.69 11.32
N SER A 103 5.80 11.87 10.99
CA SER A 103 5.60 12.99 11.90
C SER A 103 4.20 13.57 11.75
N VAL A 104 3.79 14.40 12.70
CA VAL A 104 2.48 15.07 12.66
C VAL A 104 2.48 16.11 11.51
N PRO A 105 1.49 16.11 10.61
CA PRO A 105 1.31 17.18 9.63
C PRO A 105 0.97 18.52 10.31
N ALA A 106 1.67 19.59 9.93
CA ALA A 106 1.36 20.95 10.41
C ALA A 106 0.42 21.72 9.48
N ALA A 107 0.19 21.23 8.26
CA ALA A 107 -0.70 21.83 7.28
C ALA A 107 -1.38 20.74 6.45
N ALA A 108 -2.36 21.13 5.62
CA ALA A 108 -3.03 20.22 4.67
C ALA A 108 -2.09 19.64 3.59
N SER A 109 -0.86 20.16 3.48
CA SER A 109 0.18 19.58 2.63
C SER A 109 0.99 18.53 3.41
N PRO A 110 1.15 17.30 2.87
CA PRO A 110 1.85 16.22 3.56
C PRO A 110 3.37 16.44 3.66
N ALA A 111 3.94 17.42 2.96
CA ALA A 111 5.36 17.76 3.06
C ALA A 111 5.69 18.74 4.20
N VAL A 112 4.68 19.36 4.80
CA VAL A 112 4.86 20.32 5.89
C VAL A 112 4.82 19.57 7.21
N ALA A 113 6.01 19.22 7.66
CA ALA A 113 6.21 18.49 8.89
C ALA A 113 6.04 19.42 10.11
N GLY A 114 5.23 18.97 11.06
CA GLY A 114 5.05 19.60 12.36
C GLY A 114 5.94 18.95 13.40
N ILE A 115 5.30 18.51 14.49
CA ILE A 115 6.00 17.96 15.65
C ILE A 115 6.49 16.54 15.33
N PRO A 116 7.74 16.22 15.68
CA PRO A 116 8.25 14.85 15.59
C PRO A 116 7.36 13.88 16.36
N CYS A 117 7.12 12.71 15.78
CA CYS A 117 6.42 11.63 16.46
C CYS A 117 7.21 10.35 16.30
N GLU A 118 7.55 9.69 17.41
CA GLU A 118 8.32 8.45 17.34
C GLU A 118 7.45 7.22 17.07
N ASP A 119 6.19 7.26 17.50
CA ASP A 119 5.24 6.16 17.41
C ASP A 119 3.92 6.62 16.78
N MET A 120 4.00 7.02 15.51
CA MET A 120 2.82 7.30 14.70
C MET A 120 2.22 5.97 14.23
N ALA A 121 1.05 5.61 14.74
CA ALA A 121 0.47 4.31 14.48
C ALA A 121 -1.08 4.32 14.47
N PRO A 122 -1.70 3.60 13.51
CA PRO A 122 -3.11 3.21 13.60
C PRO A 122 -3.41 2.29 14.78
N ASP A 123 -4.59 2.43 15.37
CA ASP A 123 -5.19 1.53 16.35
C ASP A 123 -6.60 1.18 15.88
N PHE A 124 -6.74 -0.05 15.41
CA PHE A 124 -8.00 -0.56 14.88
C PHE A 124 -9.02 -0.89 15.96
N GLY A 125 -8.61 -0.95 17.23
CA GLY A 125 -9.54 -1.07 18.36
C GLY A 125 -10.21 0.26 18.68
N ARG A 126 -9.44 1.35 18.65
CA ARG A 126 -9.92 2.73 18.88
C ARG A 126 -10.46 3.41 17.63
N GLY A 127 -10.15 2.88 16.44
CA GLY A 127 -10.60 3.42 15.16
C GLY A 127 -9.86 4.70 14.75
N ASP A 128 -8.62 4.90 15.22
CA ASP A 128 -7.87 6.12 14.99
C ASP A 128 -6.41 5.90 14.60
N ILE A 129 -5.81 6.93 14.02
CA ILE A 129 -4.38 7.09 13.77
C ILE A 129 -3.94 8.23 14.69
N ALA A 130 -2.85 8.05 15.43
CA ALA A 130 -2.38 9.06 16.37
C ALA A 130 -0.88 8.92 16.62
N CYS A 131 -0.29 9.99 17.15
CA CYS A 131 1.01 9.88 17.81
C CYS A 131 0.82 9.26 19.20
N ARG A 132 1.43 8.10 19.47
CA ARG A 132 1.27 7.35 20.72
C ARG A 132 2.49 7.38 21.62
N GLN A 133 3.42 8.28 21.32
CA GLN A 133 4.61 8.47 22.12
C GLN A 133 4.24 8.83 23.57
N THR A 134 4.88 8.16 24.53
CA THR A 134 4.63 8.30 25.97
C THR A 134 5.73 9.08 26.71
N SER A 135 6.70 9.64 26.01
CA SER A 135 7.79 10.43 26.61
C SER A 135 7.32 11.83 27.04
N ALA A 136 7.89 12.32 28.14
CA ALA A 136 7.58 13.64 28.67
C ALA A 136 7.92 14.75 27.66
N GLY A 137 7.02 15.75 27.53
CA GLY A 137 7.17 16.87 26.59
C GLY A 137 6.49 16.68 25.23
N PHE A 138 5.89 15.52 24.96
CA PHE A 138 5.23 15.20 23.69
C PHE A 138 3.69 15.18 23.75
N ASP A 139 3.10 15.64 24.87
CA ASP A 139 1.64 15.70 25.07
C ASP A 139 0.90 16.45 23.96
N PHE A 140 1.58 17.36 23.25
CA PHE A 140 1.00 18.08 22.13
C PHE A 140 0.89 17.19 20.88
N ALA A 141 1.92 16.40 20.55
CA ALA A 141 1.86 15.46 19.42
C ALA A 141 0.74 14.42 19.61
N ALA A 142 0.57 13.94 20.85
CA ALA A 142 -0.47 12.98 21.22
C ALA A 142 -1.91 13.51 21.09
N ARG A 143 -2.11 14.83 20.98
CA ARG A 143 -3.43 15.43 20.76
C ARG A 143 -3.90 15.29 19.32
N HIS A 144 -3.01 15.08 18.37
CA HIS A 144 -3.38 14.96 16.97
C HIS A 144 -3.86 13.54 16.69
N ARG A 145 -5.14 13.43 16.33
CA ARG A 145 -5.83 12.17 16.04
C ARG A 145 -6.58 12.28 14.73
N TRP A 146 -6.58 11.19 13.99
CA TRP A 146 -7.34 11.02 12.76
C TRP A 146 -8.15 9.74 12.82
N SER A 147 -9.27 9.67 12.10
CA SER A 147 -9.95 8.38 11.89
C SER A 147 -9.10 7.47 10.99
N LEU A 148 -9.43 6.18 10.92
CA LEU A 148 -8.80 5.27 9.93
C LEU A 148 -9.04 5.70 8.48
N GLN A 149 -10.00 6.61 8.23
CA GLN A 149 -10.24 7.21 6.91
C GLN A 149 -9.44 8.51 6.69
N GLY A 150 -8.56 8.88 7.62
CA GLY A 150 -7.69 10.05 7.52
C GLY A 150 -8.34 11.38 7.90
N ARG A 151 -9.60 11.39 8.37
CA ARG A 151 -10.28 12.62 8.81
C ARG A 151 -9.79 13.05 10.17
N ALA A 152 -9.49 14.33 10.35
CA ALA A 152 -9.11 14.90 11.63
C ALA A 152 -10.22 14.71 12.68
N LEU A 153 -9.84 14.18 13.83
CA LEU A 153 -10.72 14.00 14.99
C LEU A 153 -10.47 15.07 16.08
N SER A 154 -9.42 15.87 15.93
CA SER A 154 -8.98 16.84 16.94
C SER A 154 -8.95 18.25 16.34
N PRO A 155 -9.43 19.28 17.07
CA PRO A 155 -9.40 20.67 16.59
C PRO A 155 -8.00 21.12 16.18
N GLY A 156 -7.90 21.91 15.11
CA GLY A 156 -6.63 22.44 14.60
C GLY A 156 -5.72 21.40 13.93
N THR A 157 -6.20 20.17 13.75
CA THR A 157 -5.49 19.12 13.02
C THR A 157 -5.97 19.09 11.57
N PRO A 158 -5.10 19.12 10.54
CA PRO A 158 -5.51 18.96 9.15
C PRO A 158 -5.86 17.49 8.87
N ASP A 159 -6.74 17.24 7.90
CA ASP A 159 -6.96 15.88 7.39
C ASP A 159 -5.67 15.28 6.80
N LEU A 160 -5.51 13.96 6.87
CA LEU A 160 -4.40 13.27 6.20
C LEU A 160 -4.59 13.33 4.68
N TYR A 161 -3.48 13.49 3.97
CA TYR A 161 -3.49 13.45 2.52
C TYR A 161 -3.68 12.01 2.03
N ALA A 162 -4.87 11.69 1.53
CA ALA A 162 -5.17 10.37 0.98
C ALA A 162 -4.41 10.14 -0.34
N VAL A 163 -3.83 8.94 -0.48
CA VAL A 163 -3.13 8.53 -1.70
C VAL A 163 -4.04 7.56 -2.47
N PRO A 164 -4.54 7.95 -3.65
CA PRO A 164 -5.33 7.06 -4.47
C PRO A 164 -4.45 5.93 -5.01
N GLY A 165 -5.03 4.74 -5.08
CA GLY A 165 -4.35 3.54 -5.55
C GLY A 165 -5.25 2.31 -5.43
N GLN A 166 -4.77 1.19 -5.91
CA GLN A 166 -5.53 -0.06 -5.96
C GLN A 166 -4.65 -1.27 -5.67
N GLU A 167 -5.25 -2.33 -5.14
CA GLU A 167 -4.59 -3.62 -5.00
C GLU A 167 -4.69 -4.41 -6.30
N LEU A 168 -3.55 -4.86 -6.82
CA LEU A 168 -3.44 -5.71 -8.00
C LEU A 168 -2.40 -6.80 -7.73
N ASP A 169 -2.77 -8.06 -7.90
CA ASP A 169 -1.88 -9.23 -7.72
C ASP A 169 -1.12 -9.28 -6.37
N GLY A 170 -1.72 -8.68 -5.33
CA GLY A 170 -1.17 -8.62 -3.97
C GLY A 170 -0.18 -7.48 -3.73
N ASP A 171 -0.06 -6.55 -4.68
CA ASP A 171 0.65 -5.30 -4.53
C ASP A 171 -0.35 -4.13 -4.53
N TRP A 172 -0.12 -3.15 -3.68
CA TRP A 172 -0.83 -1.89 -3.75
C TRP A 172 -0.06 -0.95 -4.68
N LEU A 173 -0.75 -0.45 -5.70
CA LEU A 173 -0.17 0.41 -6.73
C LEU A 173 -0.76 1.82 -6.58
N PRO A 174 0.08 2.87 -6.43
CA PRO A 174 -0.40 4.24 -6.41
C PRO A 174 -0.93 4.63 -7.78
N GLN A 175 -1.99 5.44 -7.78
CA GLN A 175 -2.46 6.10 -8.99
C GLN A 175 -1.65 7.37 -9.22
N ALA A 176 -1.29 7.64 -10.47
CA ALA A 176 -0.66 8.91 -10.83
C ALA A 176 -1.59 10.08 -10.51
N LEU A 177 -1.09 11.04 -9.74
CA LEU A 177 -1.76 12.28 -9.38
C LEU A 177 -1.61 13.34 -10.46
N ARG A 178 -0.57 13.20 -11.30
CA ARG A 178 -0.25 14.10 -12.42
C ARG A 178 -0.06 13.28 -13.69
N ARG A 179 -0.36 13.90 -14.83
CA ARG A 179 -0.16 13.30 -16.16
C ARG A 179 1.24 13.59 -16.69
#